data_AF-A0A846MUM1-F1
#
_entry.id   AF-A0A846MUM1-F1
#
_cell.length_a   1.000
_cell.length_b   1.000
_cell.length_c   1.000
_cell.angle_alpha   90.00
_cell.angle_beta   90.00
_cell.angle_gamma   90.00
#
_symmetry.space_group_name_H-M   'P 1'
#
loop_
_entity.id
_entity.type
_entity.pdbx_description
1 polymer ?
#
loop_
_entity_poly.entity_id
_entity_poly.type
_entity_poly.pdbx_seq_one_letter_code
_entity_poly.pdbx_strand_id
1 'polypeptide(L)'
;MRHFLAAVAACALLSSAAIAQTMPAENGPQNPAVKSMHENNSATPVQGANSFTKAQAKSAIEAKGYTHVVKLKKDNQGVWRGTATKDGSAGPVSVDYQGNVN
;
A
#
# COMPACT_ATOMS: atom_id res chain seq x y z
N MET A 1 57.99 -23.39 -47.51
CA MET A 1 59.14 -23.20 -46.60
C MET A 1 59.00 -21.83 -45.94
N ARG A 2 59.38 -21.76 -44.67
CA ARG A 2 58.83 -20.87 -43.65
C ARG A 2 59.93 -19.94 -43.16
N HIS A 3 59.90 -18.66 -43.55
CA HIS A 3 60.77 -17.63 -42.99
C HIS A 3 60.04 -16.28 -42.98
N PHE A 4 60.62 -15.32 -42.24
CA PHE A 4 60.15 -13.97 -41.89
C PHE A 4 59.34 -13.92 -40.59
N LEU A 5 59.63 -13.09 -39.61
CA LEU A 5 60.81 -12.31 -39.24
C LEU A 5 60.51 -11.85 -37.79
N ALA A 6 61.49 -11.89 -36.90
CA ALA A 6 61.34 -11.32 -35.56
C ALA A 6 61.37 -9.79 -35.64
N ALA A 7 60.42 -9.10 -35.00
CA ALA A 7 60.50 -7.68 -34.73
C ALA A 7 59.91 -7.37 -33.35
N VAL A 8 60.78 -6.85 -32.49
CA VAL A 8 60.54 -6.36 -31.13
C VAL A 8 59.79 -5.02 -31.19
N ALA A 9 58.79 -4.82 -30.34
CA ALA A 9 58.46 -3.50 -29.80
C ALA A 9 57.72 -3.65 -28.47
N ALA A 10 58.40 -3.30 -27.38
CA ALA A 10 57.83 -3.13 -26.06
C ALA A 10 57.00 -1.83 -26.02
N CYS A 11 55.78 -1.92 -25.50
CA CYS A 11 55.06 -0.77 -24.95
C CYS A 11 54.24 -1.28 -23.76
N ALA A 12 54.78 -1.07 -22.56
CA ALA A 12 54.04 -1.20 -21.33
C ALA A 12 53.09 -0.01 -21.21
N LEU A 13 51.78 -0.28 -21.17
CA LEU A 13 50.78 0.69 -20.76
C LEU A 13 50.08 0.14 -19.51
N LEU A 14 50.35 0.82 -18.40
CA LEU A 14 49.57 0.76 -17.17
C LEU A 14 48.16 1.31 -17.48
N SER A 15 47.10 0.63 -17.01
CA SER A 15 46.09 1.24 -16.12
C SER A 15 44.85 0.35 -15.96
N SER A 16 44.58 0.10 -14.68
CA SER A 16 43.27 0.06 -14.02
C SER A 16 42.25 -1.04 -14.33
N ALA A 17 41.88 -1.69 -13.23
CA ALA A 17 40.82 -2.66 -13.08
C ALA A 17 39.45 -2.13 -13.50
N ALA A 18 38.60 -3.03 -14.03
CA ALA A 18 37.16 -2.88 -14.00
C ALA A 18 36.54 -4.18 -13.50
N ILE A 19 35.99 -4.11 -12.28
CA ILE A 19 35.21 -5.14 -11.62
C ILE A 19 33.80 -5.15 -12.24
N ALA A 20 33.18 -6.34 -12.28
CA ALA A 20 31.87 -6.66 -12.82
C ALA A 20 30.75 -5.66 -12.48
N GLN A 21 29.82 -5.45 -13.43
CA GLN A 21 28.49 -4.94 -13.13
C GLN A 21 27.42 -5.78 -13.84
N THR A 22 26.91 -6.75 -13.07
CA THR A 22 25.56 -7.29 -13.16
C THR A 22 24.55 -6.17 -13.37
N MET A 23 23.71 -6.30 -14.39
CA MET A 23 22.59 -5.41 -14.69
C MET A 23 21.66 -5.27 -13.46
N PRO A 24 21.43 -4.06 -12.95
CA PRO A 24 20.18 -3.76 -12.27
C PRO A 24 19.15 -3.45 -13.35
N ALA A 25 18.04 -4.20 -13.36
CA ALA A 25 16.84 -3.78 -14.08
C ALA A 25 16.49 -2.34 -13.65
N GLU A 26 16.35 -1.45 -14.62
CA GLU A 26 15.97 -0.06 -14.39
C GLU A 26 14.68 0.01 -13.57
N ASN A 27 14.73 0.88 -12.56
CA ASN A 27 13.61 1.33 -11.77
C ASN A 27 12.52 1.91 -12.67
N GLY A 28 11.57 1.09 -13.10
CA GLY A 28 10.25 1.58 -13.49
C GLY A 28 9.59 2.30 -12.30
N PRO A 29 8.64 3.21 -12.53
CA PRO A 29 8.04 4.00 -11.45
C PRO A 29 7.53 3.08 -10.35
N GLN A 30 8.28 3.04 -9.25
CA GLN A 30 7.88 2.37 -8.02
C GLN A 30 6.70 3.19 -7.53
N ASN A 31 5.47 2.70 -7.77
CA ASN A 31 4.33 3.15 -7.01
C ASN A 31 4.45 2.40 -5.68
N PRO A 32 5.03 2.97 -4.61
CA PRO A 32 5.03 2.26 -3.34
C PRO A 32 3.55 2.04 -3.02
N ALA A 33 3.13 0.78 -3.00
CA ALA A 33 1.86 0.43 -2.39
C ALA A 33 2.00 0.86 -0.94
N VAL A 34 1.54 2.08 -0.64
CA VAL A 34 1.45 2.61 0.72
C VAL A 34 0.45 1.73 1.46
N LYS A 35 0.93 0.61 1.96
CA LYS A 35 0.29 -0.13 3.04
C LYS A 35 0.59 0.68 4.29
N SER A 36 -0.04 1.84 4.42
CA SER A 36 -0.16 2.53 5.71
C SER A 36 -1.08 1.67 6.59
N MET A 37 -0.55 0.54 7.06
CA MET A 37 -1.09 -0.23 8.17
C MET A 37 -0.68 0.46 9.47
N HIS A 38 -0.99 1.75 9.59
CA HIS A 38 -0.73 2.50 10.79
C HIS A 38 -1.96 3.34 11.12
N GLU A 39 -2.57 2.90 12.21
CA GLU A 39 -3.48 3.66 13.06
C GLU A 39 -4.89 3.87 12.51
N ASN A 40 -5.79 2.97 12.93
CA ASN A 40 -7.19 3.31 13.18
C ASN A 40 -7.25 4.36 14.31
N ASN A 41 -6.73 5.56 14.05
CA ASN A 41 -6.73 6.65 15.00
C ASN A 41 -7.56 7.78 14.40
N SER A 42 -8.86 7.63 14.53
CA SER A 42 -9.76 8.74 14.34
C SER A 42 -10.94 8.48 15.25
N ALA A 43 -10.82 8.91 16.51
CA ALA A 43 -11.95 8.97 17.45
C ALA A 43 -13.17 9.73 16.86
N THR A 44 -13.01 10.39 15.71
CA THR A 44 -14.05 11.06 14.95
C THR A 44 -13.97 10.68 13.45
N PRO A 45 -15.04 10.16 12.83
CA PRO A 45 -15.11 9.87 11.40
C PRO A 45 -14.79 11.09 10.52
N VAL A 46 -13.96 10.92 9.49
CA VAL A 46 -13.62 12.02 8.58
C VAL A 46 -14.77 12.25 7.57
N GLN A 47 -15.10 13.52 7.28
CA GLN A 47 -16.19 13.87 6.37
C GLN A 47 -15.75 13.80 4.90
N GLY A 48 -16.58 13.25 4.01
CA GLY A 48 -16.29 13.18 2.57
C GLY A 48 -17.38 12.48 1.77
N ALA A 49 -17.51 12.80 0.47
CA ALA A 49 -18.50 12.18 -0.40
C ALA A 49 -18.25 10.68 -0.51
N ASN A 50 -19.01 9.90 0.27
CA ASN A 50 -18.79 8.48 0.39
C ASN A 50 -19.53 7.72 -0.72
N SER A 51 -18.75 7.11 -1.61
CA SER A 51 -19.19 6.25 -2.70
C SER A 51 -19.46 4.81 -2.27
N PHE A 52 -19.26 4.46 -0.99
CA PHE A 52 -19.66 3.15 -0.49
C PHE A 52 -21.17 3.00 -0.55
N THR A 53 -21.60 1.85 -1.05
CA THR A 53 -22.94 1.32 -0.84
C THR A 53 -23.09 0.87 0.62
N LYS A 54 -24.34 0.72 1.07
CA LYS A 54 -24.63 0.18 2.42
C LYS A 54 -23.95 -1.16 2.67
N ALA A 55 -23.87 -2.01 1.63
CA ALA A 55 -23.24 -3.32 1.71
C ALA A 55 -21.73 -3.19 1.96
N GLN A 56 -21.03 -2.30 1.24
CA GLN A 56 -19.60 -2.06 1.44
C GLN A 56 -19.29 -1.50 2.83
N ALA A 57 -20.13 -0.59 3.33
CA ALA A 57 -19.99 -0.07 4.70
C ALA A 57 -20.21 -1.17 5.76
N LYS A 58 -21.20 -2.05 5.55
CA LYS A 58 -21.42 -3.21 6.42
C LYS A 58 -20.22 -4.15 6.42
N SER A 59 -19.67 -4.46 5.25
CA SER A 59 -18.47 -5.32 5.14
C SER A 59 -17.25 -4.71 5.84
N ALA A 60 -17.07 -3.39 5.78
CA ALA A 60 -15.99 -2.71 6.50
C ALA A 60 -16.14 -2.83 8.03
N ILE A 61 -17.38 -2.66 8.53
CA ILE A 61 -17.71 -2.84 9.95
C ILE A 61 -17.42 -4.29 10.37
N GLU A 62 -17.86 -5.26 9.58
CA GLU A 62 -17.65 -6.69 9.85
C GLU A 62 -16.17 -7.09 9.83
N ALA A 63 -15.38 -6.53 8.90
CA ALA A 63 -13.94 -6.74 8.83
C ALA A 63 -13.18 -6.25 10.08
N LYS A 64 -13.81 -5.41 10.91
CA LYS A 64 -13.25 -4.90 12.18
C LYS A 64 -13.72 -5.70 13.40
N GLY A 65 -14.38 -6.84 13.18
CA GLY A 65 -14.85 -7.75 14.22
C GLY A 65 -16.22 -7.40 14.81
N TYR A 66 -16.91 -6.41 14.26
CA TYR A 66 -18.29 -6.12 14.64
C TYR A 66 -19.24 -7.10 13.95
N THR A 67 -20.35 -7.41 14.61
CA THR A 67 -21.40 -8.33 14.16
C THR A 67 -22.77 -7.69 14.35
N HIS A 68 -23.84 -8.31 13.87
CA HIS A 68 -25.21 -7.81 14.07
C HIS A 68 -25.40 -6.33 13.68
N VAL A 69 -24.88 -5.92 12.52
CA VAL A 69 -24.98 -4.52 12.06
C VAL A 69 -26.41 -4.19 11.65
N VAL A 70 -27.04 -3.26 12.37
CA VAL A 70 -28.42 -2.83 12.15
C VAL A 70 -28.52 -1.31 12.03
N LYS A 71 -29.62 -0.82 11.44
CA LYS A 71 -29.92 0.61 11.27
C LYS A 71 -28.82 1.42 10.57
N LEU A 72 -27.95 0.75 9.79
CA LEU A 72 -26.86 1.37 9.05
C LEU A 72 -27.39 2.32 7.96
N LYS A 73 -27.09 3.61 8.09
CA LYS A 73 -27.50 4.70 7.19
C LYS A 73 -26.35 5.67 6.95
N LYS A 74 -26.28 6.25 5.75
CA LYS A 74 -25.34 7.32 5.43
C LYS A 74 -25.93 8.66 5.89
N ASP A 75 -25.13 9.48 6.56
CA ASP A 75 -25.52 10.84 6.95
C ASP A 75 -25.15 11.89 5.87
N ASN A 76 -25.51 13.14 6.12
CA ASN A 76 -25.24 14.26 5.21
C ASN A 76 -23.74 14.60 5.10
N GLN A 77 -22.90 14.07 5.99
CA GLN A 77 -21.46 14.24 5.99
C GLN A 77 -20.75 13.10 5.22
N GLY A 78 -21.52 12.12 4.72
CA GLY A 78 -21.01 10.94 4.03
C GLY A 78 -20.52 9.84 4.97
N VAL A 79 -20.80 9.92 6.27
CA VAL A 79 -20.43 8.91 7.25
C VAL A 79 -21.57 7.90 7.37
N TRP A 80 -21.25 6.60 7.28
CA TRP A 80 -22.20 5.54 7.60
C TRP A 80 -22.30 5.38 9.10
N ARG A 81 -23.51 5.37 9.66
CA ARG A 81 -23.75 5.22 11.10
C ARG A 81 -24.81 4.16 11.35
N GLY A 82 -24.61 3.35 12.38
CA GLY A 82 -25.54 2.29 12.77
C GLY A 82 -25.28 1.79 14.18
N THR A 83 -25.82 0.62 14.49
CA THR A 83 -25.56 -0.11 15.73
C THR A 83 -24.97 -1.46 15.35
N ALA A 84 -23.94 -1.90 16.06
CA ALA A 84 -23.34 -3.21 15.87
C ALA A 84 -22.86 -3.78 17.21
N THR A 85 -22.64 -5.09 17.25
CA THR A 85 -22.17 -5.81 18.44
C THR A 85 -20.70 -6.15 18.28
N LYS A 86 -19.89 -5.77 19.26
CA LYS A 86 -18.47 -6.16 19.35
C LYS A 86 -18.20 -6.68 20.75
N ASP A 87 -17.51 -7.81 20.84
CA ASP A 87 -17.16 -8.44 22.12
C ASP A 87 -18.40 -8.68 23.03
N GLY A 88 -19.53 -9.06 22.43
CA GLY A 88 -20.80 -9.30 23.13
C GLY A 88 -21.59 -8.03 23.53
N SER A 89 -21.05 -6.84 23.27
CA SER A 89 -21.68 -5.56 23.60
C SER A 89 -22.20 -4.85 22.36
N ALA A 90 -23.48 -4.49 22.35
CA ALA A 90 -24.09 -3.69 21.29
C ALA A 90 -23.79 -2.19 21.52
N GLY A 91 -23.27 -1.51 20.51
CA GLY A 91 -22.90 -0.11 20.58
C GLY A 91 -23.09 0.63 19.26
N PRO A 92 -23.03 1.98 19.27
CA PRO A 92 -22.99 2.76 18.05
C PRO A 92 -21.73 2.42 17.27
N VAL A 93 -21.86 2.37 15.94
CA VAL A 93 -20.72 2.19 15.04
C VAL A 93 -20.82 3.20 13.89
N SER A 94 -19.67 3.62 13.41
CA SER A 94 -19.55 4.55 12.29
C SER A 94 -18.45 4.14 11.32
N VAL A 95 -18.63 4.48 10.04
CA VAL A 95 -17.63 4.30 8.98
C VAL A 95 -17.51 5.58 8.17
N ASP A 96 -16.30 6.13 8.08
CA ASP A 96 -16.05 7.31 7.24
C ASP A 96 -15.81 6.96 5.76
N TYR A 97 -15.58 7.96 4.92
CA TYR A 97 -15.29 7.77 3.50
C TYR A 97 -13.94 7.08 3.24
N GLN A 98 -13.05 7.03 4.24
CA GLN A 98 -11.75 6.35 4.17
C GLN A 98 -11.87 4.88 4.60
N GLY A 99 -13.02 4.47 5.13
CA GLY A 99 -13.24 3.11 5.62
C GLY A 99 -12.78 2.90 7.06
N ASN A 100 -12.48 3.97 7.82
CA ASN A 100 -12.18 3.84 9.24
C ASN A 100 -13.46 3.53 10.01
N VAL A 101 -13.38 2.58 10.93
CA VAL A 101 -14.53 2.12 11.73
C VAL A 101 -14.29 2.46 13.19
N ASN A 102 -15.26 3.15 13.78
CA ASN A 102 -15.28 3.56 15.19
C ASN A 102 -16.60 3.17 15.84
#